data_AF-A0A8B8JPY5-F1
#
_entry.id   AF-A0A8B8JPY5-F1
#
_cell.length_a   1.000
_cell.length_b   1.000
_cell.length_c   1.000
_cell.angle_alpha   90.00
_cell.angle_beta   90.00
_cell.angle_gamma   90.00
#
_symmetry.space_group_name_H-M   'P 1'
#
loop_
_entity.id
_entity.type
_entity.pdbx_description
1 polymer ?
#
loop_
_entity_poly.entity_id
_entity_poly.type
_entity_poly.pdbx_seq_one_letter_code
_entity_poly.pdbx_strand_id
1 'polypeptide(L)'
;MATSSPKLFLLLLTIFFSFSHTWAINSSNSNASTATLHANLSSLKSFCRTRPYPEVCFNSSKLSISININPNIISTLLQSLEVAISEATKLSDLFNKAGPSNIIENKIGAVQDCKELQQSTLASLKRSLSGIRSQDSRKLVDARTYLSAALTNKNTCLESIDSASGTLKPVLVDSVINSYKHVSDSLSMVPKPQMKASSSKEHKNRRLMSAPTWFLRKNHRLLLSSNEVLVVAADGTGNFSTITEAINFSPNNSLDRTVIYVKEGTYEENVEIPSYKTNIVLLGDGKDVTVITGSRSVIGWTTFRSATLAVSGDGFLARDIAFENKAGPEKHQAVALRVNADFTAFYRCAMYGYQDTLYVHSFRQFYRECNIYGTIDFIFGNAAVVLQACSIVSRMPLPGQFTVITAQSRDSPDEDTGISIQNCSILATTDLYSNSASVKSYLGRPWRAYSRTVYLESYIDVFIDPMGWTKWSDDGQGLDTLYYGEYANYGSGSGTDNRVTWLGYHLMDYSSAYNFSVSEFIIGDAWLGSTSFPYDDGI
;
A
#
# COMPACT_ATOMS: atom_id res chain seq x y z
N MET A 1 -89.17 -31.94 -26.82
CA MET A 1 -90.57 -32.36 -26.61
C MET A 1 -90.67 -33.02 -25.24
N ALA A 2 -91.67 -32.61 -24.47
CA ALA A 2 -92.38 -33.35 -23.43
C ALA A 2 -91.59 -34.05 -22.29
N THR A 3 -91.62 -33.41 -21.12
CA THR A 3 -92.21 -33.92 -19.86
C THR A 3 -92.14 -35.43 -19.57
N SER A 4 -91.62 -35.82 -18.41
CA SER A 4 -92.45 -36.36 -17.29
C SER A 4 -91.61 -37.06 -16.20
N SER A 5 -91.84 -36.61 -14.97
CA SER A 5 -91.67 -37.35 -13.71
C SER A 5 -92.64 -38.55 -13.66
N PRO A 6 -92.49 -39.61 -12.82
CA PRO A 6 -92.53 -39.43 -11.36
C PRO A 6 -91.83 -40.50 -10.46
N LYS A 7 -91.60 -40.09 -9.19
CA LYS A 7 -91.92 -40.76 -7.89
C LYS A 7 -91.75 -42.29 -7.76
N LEU A 8 -91.36 -42.91 -6.65
CA LEU A 8 -91.00 -42.56 -5.25
C LEU A 8 -91.05 -43.92 -4.51
N PHE A 9 -90.08 -44.24 -3.65
CA PHE A 9 -90.19 -44.84 -2.30
C PHE A 9 -89.03 -45.81 -1.95
N LEU A 10 -88.26 -45.40 -0.91
CA LEU A 10 -87.80 -46.20 0.24
C LEU A 10 -86.80 -47.38 0.01
N LEU A 11 -85.79 -47.67 0.84
CA LEU A 11 -85.50 -47.35 2.25
C LEU A 11 -84.06 -47.84 2.60
N LEU A 12 -83.35 -47.02 3.39
CA LEU A 12 -82.33 -47.32 4.43
C LEU A 12 -80.90 -47.88 4.14
N LEU A 13 -79.98 -47.21 4.87
CA LEU A 13 -78.80 -47.68 5.63
C LEU A 13 -77.38 -47.66 4.99
N THR A 14 -76.65 -46.58 5.37
CA THR A 14 -75.31 -46.54 6.01
C THR A 14 -74.02 -46.79 5.23
N ILE A 15 -73.21 -45.72 5.09
CA ILE A 15 -71.83 -45.52 5.62
C ILE A 15 -70.99 -44.63 4.66
N PHE A 16 -70.48 -43.52 5.25
CA PHE A 16 -69.30 -42.70 4.94
C PHE A 16 -68.67 -42.73 3.53
N PHE A 17 -68.53 -41.56 2.89
CA PHE A 17 -67.21 -40.95 2.61
C PHE A 17 -67.36 -39.49 2.12
N SER A 18 -66.44 -38.66 2.61
CA SER A 18 -66.20 -37.25 2.37
C SER A 18 -65.65 -36.93 0.98
N PHE A 19 -66.13 -35.85 0.34
CA PHE A 19 -65.30 -35.00 -0.54
C PHE A 19 -65.89 -33.58 -0.63
N SER A 20 -65.27 -32.63 0.06
CA SER A 20 -65.27 -31.21 -0.28
C SER A 20 -63.95 -30.62 0.19
N HIS A 21 -62.92 -30.70 -0.65
CA HIS A 21 -61.73 -29.89 -0.47
C HIS A 21 -61.87 -28.62 -1.30
N THR A 22 -62.26 -27.58 -0.60
CA THR A 22 -61.95 -26.19 -0.91
C THR A 22 -60.44 -26.00 -0.95
N TRP A 23 -60.00 -25.14 -1.87
CA TRP A 23 -58.63 -24.68 -1.99
C TRP A 23 -58.09 -24.14 -0.66
N ALA A 24 -57.08 -24.81 -0.10
CA ALA A 24 -56.19 -24.23 0.89
C ALA A 24 -54.80 -24.11 0.24
N ILE A 25 -54.48 -22.89 -0.19
CA ILE A 25 -53.14 -22.51 -0.62
C ILE A 25 -52.20 -22.73 0.57
N ASN A 26 -51.12 -23.46 0.32
CA ASN A 26 -50.09 -23.85 1.27
C ASN A 26 -49.35 -22.58 1.80
N SER A 27 -49.81 -21.98 2.90
CA SER A 27 -49.24 -20.75 3.50
C SER A 27 -48.11 -21.00 4.51
N SER A 28 -47.71 -22.26 4.71
CA SER A 28 -46.68 -22.65 5.69
C SER A 28 -45.25 -22.47 5.16
N ASN A 29 -45.02 -22.56 3.85
CA ASN A 29 -43.68 -22.39 3.27
C ASN A 29 -43.25 -20.93 3.10
N SER A 30 -44.19 -19.99 2.95
CA SER A 30 -43.86 -18.56 2.81
C SER A 30 -43.36 -17.97 4.13
N ASN A 31 -43.99 -18.29 5.26
CA ASN A 31 -43.64 -17.75 6.57
C ASN A 31 -42.25 -18.18 7.08
N ALA A 32 -41.80 -19.40 6.77
CA ALA A 32 -40.45 -19.86 7.13
C ALA A 32 -39.36 -19.15 6.29
N SER A 33 -39.64 -18.88 5.01
CA SER A 33 -38.72 -18.17 4.11
C SER A 33 -38.58 -16.67 4.45
N THR A 34 -39.66 -16.01 4.87
CA THR A 34 -39.60 -14.61 5.34
C THR A 34 -38.92 -14.50 6.70
N ALA A 35 -39.15 -15.43 7.63
CA ALA A 35 -38.48 -15.42 8.94
C ALA A 35 -36.95 -15.61 8.81
N THR A 36 -36.50 -16.53 7.95
CA THR A 36 -35.07 -16.75 7.66
C THR A 36 -34.42 -15.56 6.95
N LEU A 37 -35.12 -14.95 5.99
CA LEU A 37 -34.68 -13.71 5.35
C LEU A 37 -34.50 -12.56 6.36
N HIS A 38 -35.47 -12.38 7.27
CA HIS A 38 -35.40 -11.35 8.32
C HIS A 38 -34.23 -11.60 9.30
N ALA A 39 -33.99 -12.86 9.69
CA ALA A 39 -32.86 -13.22 10.55
C ALA A 39 -31.50 -13.01 9.88
N ASN A 40 -31.39 -13.29 8.57
CA ASN A 40 -30.16 -13.04 7.81
C ASN A 40 -29.89 -11.53 7.66
N LEU A 41 -30.95 -10.73 7.42
CA LEU A 41 -30.83 -9.27 7.33
C LEU A 41 -30.43 -8.62 8.66
N SER A 42 -30.97 -9.09 9.79
CA SER A 42 -30.58 -8.58 11.11
C SER A 42 -29.13 -8.95 11.46
N SER A 43 -28.71 -10.17 11.15
CA SER A 43 -27.33 -10.63 11.32
C SER A 43 -26.34 -9.82 10.49
N LEU A 44 -26.66 -9.54 9.22
CA LEU A 44 -25.86 -8.68 8.36
C LEU A 44 -25.76 -7.25 8.90
N LYS A 45 -26.87 -6.67 9.36
CA LYS A 45 -26.86 -5.32 9.94
C LYS A 45 -25.97 -5.24 11.17
N SER A 46 -25.98 -6.27 12.01
CA SER A 46 -25.08 -6.39 13.15
C SER A 46 -23.62 -6.46 12.71
N PHE A 47 -23.31 -7.30 11.72
CA PHE A 47 -21.96 -7.46 11.17
C PHE A 47 -21.40 -6.17 10.55
N CYS A 48 -22.23 -5.42 9.82
CA CYS A 48 -21.83 -4.17 9.17
C CYS A 48 -21.68 -2.98 10.13
N ARG A 49 -22.24 -3.05 11.34
CA ARG A 49 -22.25 -1.92 12.29
C ARG A 49 -20.85 -1.47 12.73
N THR A 50 -19.88 -2.39 12.73
CA THR A 50 -18.49 -2.13 13.15
C THR A 50 -17.57 -1.75 12.01
N ARG A 51 -18.11 -1.60 10.78
CA ARG A 51 -17.33 -1.27 9.59
C ARG A 51 -17.15 0.23 9.45
N PRO A 52 -16.11 0.69 8.73
CA PRO A 52 -15.91 2.10 8.43
C PRO A 52 -17.14 2.77 7.78
N TYR A 53 -17.84 2.05 6.90
CA TYR A 53 -19.05 2.55 6.21
C TYR A 53 -20.23 1.57 6.33
N PRO A 54 -20.94 1.53 7.48
CA PRO A 54 -21.96 0.49 7.76
C PRO A 54 -23.06 0.36 6.71
N GLU A 55 -23.55 1.49 6.18
CA GLU A 55 -24.60 1.51 5.14
C GLU A 55 -24.09 0.97 3.80
N VAL A 56 -22.83 1.22 3.46
CA VAL A 56 -22.20 0.73 2.23
C VAL A 56 -22.03 -0.79 2.31
N CYS A 57 -21.50 -1.29 3.43
CA CYS A 57 -21.43 -2.72 3.74
C CYS A 57 -22.80 -3.41 3.62
N PHE A 58 -23.83 -2.82 4.24
CA PHE A 58 -25.17 -3.41 4.27
C PHE A 58 -25.77 -3.48 2.87
N ASN A 59 -25.73 -2.38 2.11
CA ASN A 59 -26.32 -2.31 0.77
C ASN A 59 -25.60 -3.22 -0.23
N SER A 60 -24.27 -3.35 -0.14
CA SER A 60 -23.47 -4.23 -1.02
C SER A 60 -23.87 -5.71 -0.88
N SER A 61 -24.29 -6.12 0.32
CA SER A 61 -24.55 -7.52 0.65
C SER A 61 -26.04 -7.89 0.65
N LYS A 62 -26.92 -6.88 0.59
CA LYS A 62 -28.38 -7.03 0.66
C LYS A 62 -28.95 -7.87 -0.49
N LEU A 63 -28.44 -7.70 -1.72
CA LEU A 63 -28.90 -8.44 -2.90
C LEU A 63 -28.65 -9.95 -2.79
N SER A 64 -27.57 -10.37 -2.15
CA SER A 64 -27.17 -11.78 -2.02
C SER A 64 -28.02 -12.53 -0.98
N ILE A 65 -28.48 -11.82 0.05
CA ILE A 65 -29.37 -12.40 1.09
C ILE A 65 -30.77 -12.68 0.53
N SER A 66 -31.21 -11.92 -0.48
CA SER A 66 -32.44 -12.21 -1.23
C SER A 66 -32.42 -13.56 -1.96
N ILE A 67 -31.26 -14.23 -2.05
CA ILE A 67 -31.04 -15.54 -2.70
C ILE A 67 -30.84 -16.65 -1.65
N ASN A 68 -31.10 -16.38 -0.36
CA ASN A 68 -31.07 -17.36 0.74
C ASN A 68 -29.69 -18.03 0.99
N ILE A 69 -28.59 -17.29 0.74
CA ILE A 69 -27.24 -17.71 1.14
C ILE A 69 -27.02 -17.34 2.61
N ASN A 70 -26.62 -18.29 3.45
CA ASN A 70 -26.30 -18.04 4.86
C ASN A 70 -25.07 -17.10 4.95
N PRO A 71 -25.19 -15.88 5.50
CA PRO A 71 -24.10 -14.92 5.51
C PRO A 71 -22.97 -15.40 6.43
N ASN A 72 -21.78 -15.59 5.85
CA ASN A 72 -20.52 -15.72 6.60
C ASN A 72 -19.53 -14.64 6.17
N ILE A 73 -18.51 -14.37 7.00
CA ILE A 73 -17.54 -13.27 6.80
C ILE A 73 -16.90 -13.33 5.40
N ILE A 74 -16.52 -14.52 4.94
CA ILE A 74 -15.88 -14.70 3.63
C ILE A 74 -16.86 -14.35 2.50
N SER A 75 -18.11 -14.82 2.58
CA SER A 75 -19.13 -14.53 1.56
C SER A 75 -19.44 -13.03 1.48
N THR A 76 -19.53 -12.35 2.62
CA THR A 76 -19.75 -10.89 2.68
C THR A 76 -18.55 -10.11 2.15
N LEU A 77 -17.33 -10.54 2.51
CA LEU A 77 -16.09 -9.95 1.98
C LEU A 77 -15.98 -10.10 0.46
N LEU A 78 -16.24 -11.30 -0.07
CA LEU A 78 -16.22 -11.55 -1.51
C LEU A 78 -17.22 -10.65 -2.26
N GLN A 79 -18.44 -10.49 -1.73
CA GLN A 79 -19.46 -9.61 -2.30
C GLN A 79 -19.04 -8.14 -2.23
N SER A 80 -18.52 -7.69 -1.08
CA SER A 80 -18.01 -6.33 -0.92
C SER A 80 -16.90 -6.02 -1.94
N LEU A 81 -15.99 -6.97 -2.18
CA LEU A 81 -14.93 -6.85 -3.18
C LEU A 81 -15.46 -6.84 -4.62
N GLU A 82 -16.46 -7.66 -4.94
CA GLU A 82 -17.09 -7.65 -6.27
C GLU A 82 -17.74 -6.29 -6.57
N VAL A 83 -18.43 -5.71 -5.58
CA VAL A 83 -18.98 -4.35 -5.69
C VAL A 83 -17.86 -3.32 -5.80
N ALA A 84 -16.79 -3.43 -4.99
CA ALA A 84 -15.63 -2.53 -5.08
C ALA A 84 -14.98 -2.56 -6.47
N ILE A 85 -14.84 -3.74 -7.10
CA ILE A 85 -14.32 -3.89 -8.47
C ILE A 85 -15.27 -3.23 -9.48
N SER A 86 -16.58 -3.40 -9.32
CA SER A 86 -17.58 -2.78 -10.18
C SER A 86 -17.52 -1.25 -10.13
N GLU A 87 -17.53 -0.65 -8.93
CA GLU A 87 -17.43 0.80 -8.75
C GLU A 87 -16.07 1.33 -9.24
N ALA A 88 -14.97 0.62 -8.95
CA ALA A 88 -13.65 0.96 -9.45
C ALA A 88 -13.57 0.93 -10.99
N THR A 89 -14.32 0.06 -11.65
CA THR A 89 -14.40 -0.01 -13.11
C THR A 89 -15.16 1.20 -13.66
N LYS A 90 -16.33 1.52 -13.08
CA LYS A 90 -17.10 2.73 -13.46
C LYS A 90 -16.28 4.02 -13.28
N LEU A 91 -15.51 4.10 -12.20
CA LEU A 91 -14.63 5.23 -11.94
C LEU A 91 -13.52 5.34 -13.01
N SER A 92 -12.98 4.22 -13.49
CA SER A 92 -12.01 4.22 -14.58
C SER A 92 -12.60 4.79 -15.87
N ASP A 93 -13.85 4.43 -16.19
CA ASP A 93 -14.56 4.98 -17.35
C ASP A 93 -14.81 6.48 -17.21
N LEU A 94 -15.07 6.95 -15.99
CA LEU A 94 -15.24 8.38 -15.71
C LEU A 94 -13.93 9.15 -15.92
N PHE A 95 -12.80 8.63 -15.44
CA PHE A 95 -11.48 9.22 -15.71
C PHE A 95 -11.12 9.23 -17.19
N ASN A 96 -11.54 8.22 -17.96
CA ASN A 96 -11.34 8.20 -19.42
C ASN A 96 -12.14 9.30 -20.14
N LYS A 97 -13.25 9.78 -19.56
CA LYS A 97 -14.03 10.92 -20.06
C LYS A 97 -13.51 12.28 -19.58
N ALA A 98 -12.60 12.29 -18.61
CA ALA A 98 -11.93 13.51 -18.17
C ALA A 98 -10.89 13.92 -19.22
N GLY A 99 -11.00 15.16 -19.68
CA GLY A 99 -10.13 15.74 -20.69
C GLY A 99 -10.08 17.27 -20.59
N PRO A 100 -9.32 17.94 -21.48
CA PRO A 100 -9.05 19.36 -21.37
C PRO A 100 -10.30 20.27 -21.40
N SER A 101 -11.42 19.76 -21.93
CA SER A 101 -12.69 20.51 -22.00
C SER A 101 -13.45 20.57 -20.68
N ASN A 102 -13.17 19.68 -19.72
CA ASN A 102 -13.92 19.57 -18.47
C ASN A 102 -13.04 19.49 -17.22
N ILE A 103 -11.74 19.25 -17.38
CA ILE A 103 -10.70 19.34 -16.36
C ILE A 103 -9.50 20.12 -16.90
N ILE A 104 -9.05 21.10 -16.14
CA ILE A 104 -7.84 21.89 -16.36
C ILE A 104 -6.80 21.44 -15.34
N GLU A 105 -5.70 20.88 -15.84
CA GLU A 105 -4.59 20.42 -15.00
C GLU A 105 -3.61 21.58 -14.73
N ASN A 106 -3.52 22.05 -13.49
CA ASN A 106 -2.51 23.05 -13.11
C ASN A 106 -1.13 22.42 -12.84
N LYS A 107 -1.09 21.10 -12.67
CA LYS A 107 0.12 20.27 -12.56
C LYS A 107 0.02 19.19 -13.63
N ILE A 108 1.10 18.97 -14.37
CA ILE A 108 1.17 18.00 -15.46
C ILE A 108 0.86 16.60 -14.94
N GLY A 109 -0.16 15.97 -15.53
CA GLY A 109 -0.50 14.57 -15.29
C GLY A 109 -1.37 14.29 -14.07
N ALA A 110 -2.06 15.30 -13.52
CA ALA A 110 -2.97 15.14 -12.38
C ALA A 110 -4.08 14.08 -12.61
N VAL A 111 -4.73 14.09 -13.77
CA VAL A 111 -5.73 13.09 -14.18
C VAL A 111 -5.05 11.78 -14.56
N GLN A 112 -3.87 11.85 -15.17
CA GLN A 112 -3.11 10.66 -15.57
C GLN A 112 -2.67 9.83 -14.35
N ASP A 113 -2.29 10.48 -13.24
CA ASP A 113 -2.01 9.84 -11.96
C ASP A 113 -3.19 8.99 -11.51
N CYS A 114 -4.38 9.58 -11.49
CA CYS A 114 -5.59 8.84 -11.14
C CYS A 114 -5.89 7.68 -12.07
N LYS A 115 -5.65 7.81 -13.38
CA LYS A 115 -5.85 6.70 -14.34
C LYS A 115 -4.94 5.52 -14.02
N GLU A 116 -3.65 5.77 -13.81
CA GLU A 116 -2.66 4.73 -13.49
C GLU A 116 -2.89 4.10 -12.11
N LEU A 117 -3.13 4.94 -11.11
CA LEU A 117 -3.45 4.51 -9.74
C LEU A 117 -4.74 3.68 -9.71
N GLN A 118 -5.74 4.05 -10.51
CA GLN A 118 -6.99 3.30 -10.62
C GLN A 118 -6.79 1.94 -11.31
N GLN A 119 -5.96 1.87 -12.35
CA GLN A 119 -5.58 0.59 -12.97
C GLN A 119 -4.85 -0.32 -11.98
N SER A 120 -3.91 0.22 -11.18
CA SER A 120 -3.24 -0.52 -10.10
C SER A 120 -4.23 -0.97 -9.02
N THR A 121 -5.18 -0.13 -8.63
CA THR A 121 -6.26 -0.50 -7.70
C THR A 121 -7.09 -1.66 -8.24
N LEU A 122 -7.52 -1.61 -9.50
CA LEU A 122 -8.29 -2.71 -10.11
C LEU A 122 -7.51 -4.02 -10.14
N ALA A 123 -6.21 -3.98 -10.43
CA ALA A 123 -5.34 -5.15 -10.36
C ALA A 123 -5.27 -5.71 -8.92
N SER A 124 -5.07 -4.83 -7.94
CA SER A 124 -5.00 -5.17 -6.50
C SER A 124 -6.30 -5.81 -6.02
N LEU A 125 -7.45 -5.23 -6.34
CA LEU A 125 -8.77 -5.77 -5.98
C LEU A 125 -9.01 -7.16 -6.58
N LYS A 126 -8.67 -7.36 -7.86
CA LYS A 126 -8.78 -8.67 -8.52
C LYS A 126 -7.85 -9.72 -7.91
N ARG A 127 -6.62 -9.33 -7.53
CA ARG A 127 -5.68 -10.21 -6.81
C ARG A 127 -6.23 -10.59 -5.44
N SER A 128 -6.76 -9.63 -4.66
CA SER A 128 -7.40 -9.90 -3.36
C SER A 128 -8.59 -10.84 -3.50
N LEU A 129 -9.48 -10.61 -4.48
CA LEU A 129 -10.63 -11.48 -4.73
C LEU A 129 -10.20 -12.92 -5.06
N SER A 130 -9.21 -13.09 -5.94
CA SER A 130 -8.66 -14.40 -6.28
C SER A 130 -8.02 -15.09 -5.05
N GLY A 131 -7.28 -14.33 -4.25
CA GLY A 131 -6.66 -14.81 -3.01
C GLY A 131 -7.69 -15.33 -2.01
N ILE A 132 -8.70 -14.53 -1.70
CA ILE A 132 -9.75 -14.86 -0.73
C ILE A 132 -10.59 -16.06 -1.20
N ARG A 133 -10.92 -16.16 -2.49
CA ARG A 133 -11.65 -17.31 -3.05
C ARG A 133 -10.90 -18.63 -2.86
N SER A 134 -9.58 -18.61 -2.92
CA SER A 134 -8.77 -19.81 -2.73
C SER A 134 -8.69 -20.29 -1.28
N GLN A 135 -9.14 -19.48 -0.31
CA GLN A 135 -9.09 -19.74 1.13
C GLN A 135 -7.68 -20.09 1.69
N ASP A 136 -6.63 -19.77 0.93
CA ASP A 136 -5.25 -19.89 1.38
C ASP A 136 -4.94 -18.75 2.37
N SER A 137 -4.63 -19.10 3.61
CA SER A 137 -4.33 -18.12 4.67
C SER A 137 -3.19 -17.17 4.32
N ARG A 138 -2.25 -17.58 3.46
CA ARG A 138 -1.16 -16.73 2.96
C ARG A 138 -1.67 -15.63 2.04
N LYS A 139 -2.58 -15.99 1.14
CA LYS A 139 -3.18 -15.05 0.19
C LYS A 139 -4.16 -14.08 0.87
N LEU A 140 -4.61 -14.39 2.09
CA LEU A 140 -5.36 -13.43 2.91
C LEU A 140 -4.47 -12.30 3.44
N VAL A 141 -3.22 -12.59 3.82
CA VAL A 141 -2.25 -11.56 4.22
C VAL A 141 -1.94 -10.65 3.04
N ASP A 142 -1.67 -11.23 1.87
CA ASP A 142 -1.45 -10.46 0.63
C ASP A 142 -2.67 -9.60 0.26
N ALA A 143 -3.90 -10.12 0.46
CA ALA A 143 -5.11 -9.37 0.18
C ALA A 143 -5.21 -8.08 1.02
N ARG A 144 -4.71 -8.10 2.26
CA ARG A 144 -4.65 -6.92 3.12
C ARG A 144 -3.70 -5.88 2.53
N THR A 145 -2.47 -6.27 2.20
CA THR A 145 -1.47 -5.41 1.57
C THR A 145 -2.00 -4.77 0.29
N TYR A 146 -2.66 -5.55 -0.58
CA TYR A 146 -3.25 -5.06 -1.82
C TYR A 146 -4.39 -4.05 -1.60
N LEU A 147 -5.23 -4.26 -0.58
CA LEU A 147 -6.31 -3.33 -0.24
C LEU A 147 -5.78 -2.05 0.42
N SER A 148 -4.74 -2.15 1.26
CA SER A 148 -4.02 -0.97 1.79
C SER A 148 -3.40 -0.14 0.66
N ALA A 149 -2.78 -0.80 -0.33
CA ALA A 149 -2.25 -0.12 -1.51
C ALA A 149 -3.34 0.58 -2.34
N ALA A 150 -4.52 -0.04 -2.49
CA ALA A 150 -5.66 0.60 -3.14
C ALA A 150 -6.12 1.87 -2.40
N LEU A 151 -6.23 1.84 -1.06
CA LEU A 151 -6.57 3.04 -0.28
C LEU A 151 -5.48 4.12 -0.37
N THR A 152 -4.22 3.74 -0.50
CA THR A 152 -3.12 4.67 -0.77
C THR A 152 -3.30 5.34 -2.14
N ASN A 153 -3.57 4.55 -3.19
CA ASN A 153 -3.83 5.03 -4.54
C ASN A 153 -4.97 6.06 -4.58
N LYS A 154 -6.04 5.84 -3.79
CA LYS A 154 -7.14 6.81 -3.60
C LYS A 154 -6.62 8.15 -3.09
N ASN A 155 -5.83 8.14 -2.03
CA ASN A 155 -5.31 9.36 -1.40
C ASN A 155 -4.44 10.16 -2.36
N THR A 156 -3.49 9.51 -3.03
CA THR A 156 -2.60 10.14 -4.02
C THR A 156 -3.38 10.69 -5.22
N CYS A 157 -4.41 9.97 -5.68
CA CYS A 157 -5.28 10.46 -6.75
C CYS A 157 -6.07 11.71 -6.32
N LEU A 158 -6.62 11.73 -5.09
CA LEU A 158 -7.32 12.90 -4.57
C LEU A 158 -6.40 14.13 -4.45
N GLU A 159 -5.17 13.94 -3.97
CA GLU A 159 -4.15 15.00 -3.93
C GLU A 159 -3.79 15.54 -5.32
N SER A 160 -3.69 14.65 -6.30
CA SER A 160 -3.40 15.02 -7.69
C SER A 160 -4.56 15.84 -8.29
N ILE A 161 -5.80 15.38 -8.15
CA ILE A 161 -7.00 16.09 -8.63
C ILE A 161 -7.22 17.41 -7.87
N ASP A 162 -6.81 17.50 -6.60
CA ASP A 162 -7.00 18.73 -5.85
C ASP A 162 -6.24 19.90 -6.49
N SER A 163 -5.08 19.62 -7.08
CA SER A 163 -4.34 20.63 -7.86
C SER A 163 -5.05 21.08 -9.15
N ALA A 164 -6.00 20.30 -9.67
CA ALA A 164 -6.74 20.58 -10.90
C ALA A 164 -7.95 21.51 -10.67
N SER A 165 -8.58 21.94 -11.76
CA SER A 165 -9.79 22.78 -11.77
C SER A 165 -10.74 22.32 -12.89
N GLY A 166 -11.98 22.81 -12.90
CA GLY A 166 -12.95 22.51 -13.95
C GLY A 166 -14.27 21.93 -13.43
N THR A 167 -15.26 21.85 -14.31
CA THR A 167 -16.65 21.47 -13.97
C THR A 167 -16.79 20.01 -13.56
N LEU A 168 -15.90 19.12 -14.02
CA LEU A 168 -15.94 17.70 -13.69
C LEU A 168 -15.21 17.38 -12.36
N LYS A 169 -14.40 18.30 -11.80
CA LYS A 169 -13.60 18.06 -10.59
C LYS A 169 -14.45 17.59 -9.41
N PRO A 170 -15.56 18.25 -9.03
CA PRO A 170 -16.37 17.81 -7.89
C PRO A 170 -16.93 16.40 -8.09
N VAL A 171 -17.41 16.10 -9.30
CA VAL A 171 -17.96 14.78 -9.66
C VAL A 171 -16.89 13.69 -9.56
N LEU A 172 -15.66 13.97 -10.00
CA LEU A 172 -14.55 13.02 -9.86
C LEU A 172 -14.21 12.78 -8.40
N VAL A 173 -14.05 13.84 -7.61
CA VAL A 173 -13.72 13.74 -6.18
C VAL A 173 -14.78 12.91 -5.44
N ASP A 174 -16.06 13.23 -5.64
CA ASP A 174 -17.16 12.49 -5.02
C ASP A 174 -17.19 11.03 -5.49
N SER A 175 -16.94 10.77 -6.77
CA SER A 175 -16.91 9.41 -7.32
C SER A 175 -15.75 8.59 -6.77
N VAL A 176 -14.56 9.19 -6.62
CA VAL A 176 -13.41 8.55 -5.97
C VAL A 176 -13.75 8.23 -4.52
N ILE A 177 -14.20 9.21 -3.73
CA ILE A 177 -14.53 9.01 -2.31
C ILE A 177 -15.56 7.89 -2.16
N ASN A 178 -16.64 7.91 -2.93
CA ASN A 178 -17.71 6.92 -2.83
C ASN A 178 -17.26 5.52 -3.27
N SER A 179 -16.52 5.39 -4.36
CA SER A 179 -16.05 4.09 -4.87
C SER A 179 -15.15 3.37 -3.85
N TYR A 180 -14.26 4.12 -3.18
CA TYR A 180 -13.30 3.56 -2.24
C TYR A 180 -13.88 3.24 -0.85
N LYS A 181 -15.13 3.64 -0.54
CA LYS A 181 -15.83 3.16 0.67
C LYS A 181 -15.94 1.64 0.70
N HIS A 182 -16.25 1.02 -0.44
CA HIS A 182 -16.32 -0.43 -0.57
C HIS A 182 -14.96 -1.12 -0.34
N VAL A 183 -13.87 -0.47 -0.78
CA VAL A 183 -12.49 -0.96 -0.54
C VAL A 183 -12.16 -0.91 0.95
N SER A 184 -12.51 0.19 1.63
CA SER A 184 -12.29 0.34 3.07
C SER A 184 -13.08 -0.68 3.88
N ASP A 185 -14.36 -0.90 3.55
CA ASP A 185 -15.16 -1.93 4.20
C ASP A 185 -14.57 -3.33 3.96
N SER A 186 -14.19 -3.64 2.72
CA SER A 186 -13.52 -4.91 2.38
C SER A 186 -12.26 -5.12 3.20
N LEU A 187 -11.39 -4.11 3.32
CA LEU A 187 -10.16 -4.18 4.11
C LEU A 187 -10.45 -4.48 5.59
N SER A 188 -11.45 -3.81 6.18
CA SER A 188 -11.84 -4.02 7.58
C SER A 188 -12.33 -5.45 7.85
N MET A 189 -12.85 -6.15 6.84
CA MET A 189 -13.34 -7.52 6.94
C MET A 189 -12.23 -8.56 6.78
N VAL A 190 -11.08 -8.19 6.21
CA VAL A 190 -9.92 -9.08 6.13
C VAL A 190 -9.37 -9.30 7.54
N PRO A 191 -9.24 -10.56 8.01
CA PRO A 191 -8.67 -10.85 9.31
C PRO A 191 -7.31 -10.17 9.52
N LYS A 192 -7.10 -9.57 10.70
CA LYS A 192 -5.77 -9.09 11.07
C LYS A 192 -4.86 -10.31 11.27
N PRO A 193 -3.62 -10.31 10.77
CA PRO A 193 -2.64 -11.31 11.18
C PRO A 193 -2.60 -11.33 12.72
N GLN A 194 -2.75 -12.50 13.34
CA GLN A 194 -2.67 -12.59 14.80
C GLN A 194 -1.25 -12.21 15.21
N MET A 195 -1.09 -11.05 15.85
CA MET A 195 0.14 -10.69 16.54
C MET A 195 0.31 -11.72 17.65
N LYS A 196 1.31 -12.60 17.52
CA LYS A 196 1.58 -13.61 18.55
C LYS A 196 2.09 -12.89 19.80
N ALA A 197 1.23 -12.67 20.77
CA ALA A 197 1.68 -12.61 22.14
C ALA A 197 2.14 -14.02 22.52
N SER A 198 3.45 -14.30 22.50
CA SER A 198 3.94 -15.57 23.03
C SER A 198 4.93 -15.36 24.16
N SER A 199 4.43 -15.70 25.34
CA SER A 199 5.16 -16.39 26.39
C SER A 199 6.37 -17.17 25.92
N SER A 200 7.49 -16.98 26.63
CA SER A 200 8.63 -17.88 26.82
C SER A 200 9.38 -18.39 25.57
N LYS A 201 10.68 -18.06 25.57
CA LYS A 201 11.78 -18.69 24.82
C LYS A 201 11.54 -20.18 24.54
N GLU A 202 11.10 -20.50 23.33
CA GLU A 202 11.29 -21.83 22.75
C GLU A 202 11.74 -21.66 21.30
N HIS A 203 13.01 -21.97 21.04
CA HIS A 203 13.50 -22.28 19.71
C HIS A 203 12.74 -23.52 19.18
N LYS A 204 11.69 -23.31 18.39
CA LYS A 204 11.02 -24.39 17.66
C LYS A 204 10.84 -24.05 16.18
N ASN A 205 11.58 -24.81 15.37
CA ASN A 205 11.34 -25.21 14.00
C ASN A 205 10.77 -24.17 13.03
N ARG A 206 11.69 -23.60 12.25
CA ARG A 206 11.47 -22.84 11.01
C ARG A 206 10.33 -23.45 10.18
N ARG A 207 9.18 -22.78 10.12
CA ARG A 207 8.21 -23.03 9.07
C ARG A 207 8.76 -22.36 7.82
N LEU A 208 9.19 -23.16 6.84
CA LEU A 208 9.59 -22.69 5.53
C LEU A 208 8.36 -22.03 4.87
N MET A 209 8.23 -20.71 4.99
CA MET A 209 7.19 -19.94 4.34
C MET A 209 7.53 -19.87 2.85
N SER A 210 6.79 -20.59 2.01
CA SER A 210 7.06 -20.63 0.59
C SER A 210 6.60 -19.33 -0.08
N ALA A 211 7.52 -18.66 -0.78
CA ALA A 211 7.28 -17.53 -1.67
C ALA A 211 6.13 -17.77 -2.67
N PRO A 212 5.60 -16.72 -3.35
CA PRO A 212 4.74 -16.91 -4.52
C PRO A 212 5.36 -17.88 -5.54
N THR A 213 4.55 -18.68 -6.24
CA THR A 213 5.05 -19.70 -7.19
C THR A 213 5.94 -19.15 -8.32
N TRP A 214 5.81 -17.87 -8.65
CA TRP A 214 6.72 -17.18 -9.58
C TRP A 214 8.07 -16.79 -8.94
N PHE A 215 8.12 -16.58 -7.62
CA PHE A 215 9.35 -16.41 -6.84
C PHE A 215 10.02 -17.75 -6.46
N LEU A 216 9.26 -18.85 -6.41
CA LEU A 216 9.75 -20.18 -6.01
C LEU A 216 10.63 -20.89 -7.05
N ARG A 217 10.84 -20.32 -8.24
CA ARG A 217 11.89 -20.79 -9.14
C ARG A 217 13.24 -20.43 -8.51
N LYS A 218 13.80 -21.41 -7.79
CA LYS A 218 15.18 -21.41 -7.26
C LYS A 218 16.19 -21.16 -8.37
N ASN A 219 16.39 -19.92 -8.77
CA ASN A 219 17.66 -19.47 -9.31
C ASN A 219 18.49 -19.00 -8.13
N HIS A 220 19.02 -19.97 -7.39
CA HIS A 220 20.04 -19.71 -6.40
C HIS A 220 21.27 -19.19 -7.14
N ARG A 221 21.58 -17.92 -6.86
CA ARG A 221 22.67 -17.08 -7.36
C ARG A 221 22.20 -16.12 -8.46
N LEU A 222 22.63 -14.86 -8.31
CA LEU A 222 23.11 -14.00 -9.40
C LEU A 222 24.27 -14.68 -10.17
N LEU A 223 24.16 -15.98 -10.45
CA LEU A 223 24.93 -16.61 -11.49
C LEU A 223 24.24 -16.21 -12.77
N LEU A 224 25.04 -15.54 -13.59
CA LEU A 224 24.86 -15.20 -14.98
C LEU A 224 24.57 -16.47 -15.80
N SER A 225 23.47 -17.18 -15.53
CA SER A 225 23.04 -18.32 -16.32
C SER A 225 22.29 -17.81 -17.54
N SER A 226 23.06 -17.49 -18.58
CA SER A 226 22.72 -17.48 -20.01
C SER A 226 21.42 -16.82 -20.52
N ASN A 227 20.69 -16.06 -19.71
CA ASN A 227 19.74 -15.06 -20.20
C ASN A 227 20.50 -13.74 -20.27
N GLU A 228 20.57 -13.14 -21.47
CA GLU A 228 21.34 -11.93 -21.77
C GLU A 228 21.16 -10.85 -20.70
N VAL A 229 22.26 -10.48 -20.05
CA VAL A 229 22.33 -9.24 -19.26
C VAL A 229 22.28 -8.09 -20.26
N LEU A 230 21.29 -7.21 -20.11
CA LEU A 230 21.20 -6.01 -20.93
C LEU A 230 22.19 -4.98 -20.38
N VAL A 231 23.19 -4.60 -21.17
CA VAL A 231 24.19 -3.61 -20.75
C VAL A 231 23.77 -2.22 -21.23
N VAL A 232 23.71 -1.27 -20.30
CA VAL A 232 23.49 0.15 -20.58
C VAL A 232 24.79 0.89 -20.34
N ALA A 233 25.27 1.63 -21.33
CA ALA A 233 26.50 2.43 -21.19
C ALA A 233 26.37 3.74 -21.97
N ALA A 234 26.57 4.86 -21.28
CA ALA A 234 26.47 6.19 -21.89
C ALA A 234 27.55 6.44 -22.96
N ASP A 235 28.66 5.71 -22.91
CA ASP A 235 29.78 5.75 -23.87
C ASP A 235 29.54 4.94 -25.16
N GLY A 236 28.38 4.28 -25.27
CA GLY A 236 28.02 3.45 -26.43
C GLY A 236 28.64 2.05 -26.45
N THR A 237 29.32 1.62 -25.37
CA THR A 237 29.91 0.27 -25.27
C THR A 237 28.94 -0.82 -24.82
N GLY A 238 27.69 -0.43 -24.48
CA GLY A 238 26.61 -1.33 -24.06
C GLY A 238 25.67 -1.71 -25.20
N ASN A 239 24.66 -2.52 -24.89
CA ASN A 239 23.55 -2.81 -25.79
C ASN A 239 22.65 -1.59 -26.01
N PHE A 240 22.52 -0.73 -25.00
CA PHE A 240 21.71 0.49 -25.01
C PHE A 240 22.50 1.69 -24.48
N SER A 241 22.14 2.88 -24.96
CA SER A 241 22.67 4.16 -24.46
C SER A 241 21.90 4.69 -23.25
N THR A 242 20.63 4.32 -23.12
CA THR A 242 19.74 4.78 -22.04
C THR A 242 19.10 3.62 -21.29
N ILE A 243 18.73 3.86 -20.03
CA ILE A 243 18.07 2.86 -19.19
C ILE A 243 16.62 2.67 -19.69
N THR A 244 15.97 3.75 -20.12
CA THR A 244 14.61 3.70 -20.69
C THR A 244 14.52 2.75 -21.89
N GLU A 245 15.51 2.74 -22.80
CA GLU A 245 15.54 1.80 -23.94
C GLU A 245 15.65 0.35 -23.49
N ALA A 246 16.53 0.05 -22.53
CA ALA A 246 16.68 -1.30 -21.98
C ALA A 246 15.41 -1.79 -21.28
N ILE A 247 14.71 -0.92 -20.56
CA ILE A 247 13.40 -1.21 -19.96
C ILE A 247 12.36 -1.51 -21.03
N ASN A 248 12.29 -0.67 -22.07
CA ASN A 248 11.33 -0.86 -23.16
C ASN A 248 11.56 -2.18 -23.89
N PHE A 249 12.83 -2.58 -24.09
CA PHE A 249 13.20 -3.86 -24.70
C PHE A 249 12.88 -5.08 -23.82
N SER A 250 12.95 -4.94 -22.50
CA SER A 250 12.75 -6.04 -21.54
C SER A 250 11.37 -6.72 -21.71
N PRO A 251 11.23 -8.03 -21.44
CA PRO A 251 9.96 -8.74 -21.58
C PRO A 251 8.87 -8.21 -20.63
N ASN A 252 7.63 -8.17 -21.12
CA ASN A 252 6.47 -7.82 -20.30
C ASN A 252 5.99 -9.03 -19.49
N ASN A 253 5.58 -8.80 -18.24
CA ASN A 253 5.03 -9.78 -17.30
C ASN A 253 5.93 -11.03 -17.14
N SER A 254 7.25 -10.83 -17.22
CA SER A 254 8.22 -11.91 -17.06
C SER A 254 8.16 -12.48 -15.65
N LEU A 255 8.13 -13.82 -15.56
CA LEU A 255 8.29 -14.54 -14.30
C LEU A 255 9.77 -14.69 -13.93
N ASP A 256 10.67 -14.56 -14.91
CA ASP A 256 12.11 -14.65 -14.72
C ASP A 256 12.72 -13.25 -14.60
N ARG A 257 13.87 -13.14 -13.91
CA ARG A 257 14.56 -11.86 -13.73
C ARG A 257 15.19 -11.38 -15.03
N THR A 258 14.99 -10.10 -15.34
CA THR A 258 15.72 -9.40 -16.41
C THR A 258 16.73 -8.48 -15.75
N VAL A 259 18.02 -8.77 -15.94
CA VAL A 259 19.11 -7.98 -15.35
C VAL A 259 19.56 -6.93 -16.35
N ILE A 260 19.49 -5.67 -15.93
CA ILE A 260 20.01 -4.52 -16.65
C ILE A 260 21.22 -4.01 -15.88
N TYR A 261 22.40 -4.23 -16.45
CA TYR A 261 23.65 -3.74 -15.91
C TYR A 261 23.94 -2.35 -16.47
N VAL A 262 23.98 -1.36 -15.59
CA VAL A 262 24.16 0.05 -15.91
C VAL A 262 25.58 0.43 -15.53
N LYS A 263 26.42 0.71 -16.52
CA LYS A 263 27.82 1.08 -16.26
C LYS A 263 27.93 2.41 -15.51
N GLU A 264 29.12 2.72 -15.02
CA GLU A 264 29.44 4.04 -14.50
C GLU A 264 29.05 5.16 -15.49
N GLY A 265 28.55 6.26 -14.95
CA GLY A 265 28.03 7.38 -15.73
C GLY A 265 26.88 8.11 -15.04
N THR A 266 26.60 9.30 -15.54
CA THR A 266 25.42 10.08 -15.15
C THR A 266 24.38 10.02 -16.26
N TYR A 267 23.24 9.42 -15.95
CA TYR A 267 22.11 9.20 -16.85
C TYR A 267 21.02 10.22 -16.54
N GLU A 268 20.95 11.28 -17.34
CA GLU A 268 19.93 12.34 -17.17
C GLU A 268 18.62 11.95 -17.87
N GLU A 269 17.81 11.16 -17.17
CA GLU A 269 16.51 10.67 -17.65
C GLU A 269 15.52 10.47 -16.49
N ASN A 270 14.23 10.70 -16.76
CA ASN A 270 13.15 10.29 -15.86
C ASN A 270 12.68 8.88 -16.28
N VAL A 271 13.11 7.87 -15.54
CA VAL A 271 12.87 6.44 -15.85
C VAL A 271 11.58 5.96 -15.18
N GLU A 272 10.78 5.20 -15.92
CA GLU A 272 9.60 4.53 -15.39
C GLU A 272 9.69 3.01 -15.61
N ILE A 273 9.47 2.25 -14.53
CA ILE A 273 9.28 0.81 -14.55
C ILE A 273 7.77 0.55 -14.44
N PRO A 274 7.04 0.42 -15.56
CA PRO A 274 5.59 0.29 -15.52
C PRO A 274 5.18 -1.06 -14.91
N SER A 275 3.92 -1.17 -14.48
CA SER A 275 3.43 -2.35 -13.75
C SER A 275 3.52 -3.68 -14.49
N TYR A 276 3.55 -3.63 -15.83
CA TYR A 276 3.73 -4.80 -16.69
C TYR A 276 5.20 -5.16 -16.94
N LYS A 277 6.18 -4.43 -16.39
CA LYS A 277 7.62 -4.77 -16.44
C LYS A 277 8.04 -5.34 -15.09
N THR A 278 7.66 -6.59 -14.83
CA THR A 278 7.94 -7.29 -13.56
C THR A 278 9.35 -7.88 -13.55
N ASN A 279 9.92 -8.08 -12.34
CA ASN A 279 11.21 -8.76 -12.13
C ASN A 279 12.42 -8.09 -12.83
N ILE A 280 12.39 -6.78 -12.98
CA ILE A 280 13.55 -6.00 -13.45
C ILE A 280 14.58 -5.88 -12.32
N VAL A 281 15.85 -6.07 -12.65
CA VAL A 281 16.98 -5.80 -11.76
C VAL A 281 17.87 -4.73 -12.38
N LEU A 282 18.03 -3.59 -11.71
CA LEU A 282 19.06 -2.61 -12.04
C LEU A 282 20.32 -2.88 -11.22
N LEU A 283 21.45 -3.09 -11.88
CA LEU A 283 22.75 -3.30 -11.25
C LEU A 283 23.72 -2.24 -11.75
N GLY A 284 24.19 -1.36 -10.88
CA GLY A 284 25.21 -0.36 -11.21
C GLY A 284 26.65 -0.83 -10.94
N ASP A 285 27.63 -0.03 -11.36
CA ASP A 285 29.06 -0.22 -11.03
C ASP A 285 29.41 0.25 -9.61
N GLY A 286 28.51 0.99 -8.98
CA GLY A 286 28.69 1.57 -7.65
C GLY A 286 27.79 2.78 -7.49
N LYS A 287 27.18 2.95 -6.31
CA LYS A 287 26.29 4.08 -6.02
C LYS A 287 26.96 5.45 -6.16
N ASP A 288 28.28 5.51 -6.07
CA ASP A 288 29.04 6.76 -6.18
C ASP A 288 29.43 7.10 -7.64
N VAL A 289 29.25 6.16 -8.58
CA VAL A 289 29.71 6.30 -9.98
C VAL A 289 28.61 6.05 -11.03
N THR A 290 27.55 5.31 -10.70
CA THR A 290 26.38 5.13 -11.56
C THR A 290 25.20 5.91 -10.97
N VAL A 291 24.78 6.98 -11.66
CA VAL A 291 23.74 7.91 -11.16
C VAL A 291 22.65 8.12 -12.20
N ILE A 292 21.39 7.88 -11.83
CA ILE A 292 20.21 8.33 -12.59
C ILE A 292 19.78 9.67 -12.00
N THR A 293 19.74 10.74 -12.80
CA THR A 293 19.44 12.09 -12.33
C THR A 293 18.30 12.74 -13.12
N GLY A 294 17.50 13.55 -12.43
CA GLY A 294 16.38 14.31 -12.98
C GLY A 294 16.10 15.54 -12.12
N SER A 295 15.20 16.42 -12.57
CA SER A 295 14.93 17.69 -11.87
C SER A 295 13.46 18.11 -11.91
N ARG A 296 12.54 17.16 -12.05
CA ARG A 296 11.09 17.46 -11.97
C ARG A 296 10.73 17.79 -10.53
N SER A 297 9.82 18.74 -10.35
CA SER A 297 9.28 19.09 -9.04
C SER A 297 7.82 19.51 -9.16
N VAL A 298 7.20 19.85 -8.03
CA VAL A 298 5.87 20.44 -8.03
C VAL A 298 5.76 21.74 -8.83
N ILE A 299 6.84 22.40 -9.23
CA ILE A 299 6.80 23.54 -10.17
C ILE A 299 6.61 23.03 -11.61
N GLY A 300 5.48 22.37 -11.84
CA GLY A 300 5.08 21.85 -13.16
C GLY A 300 4.46 20.46 -13.08
N TRP A 301 4.92 19.61 -12.18
CA TRP A 301 4.46 18.21 -12.07
C TRP A 301 3.68 17.98 -10.77
N THR A 302 2.95 16.88 -10.67
CA THR A 302 2.50 16.40 -9.36
C THR A 302 3.70 15.84 -8.58
N THR A 303 3.61 15.74 -7.25
CA THR A 303 4.64 15.05 -6.45
C THR A 303 4.85 13.62 -6.96
N PHE A 304 3.77 12.90 -7.28
CA PHE A 304 3.83 11.54 -7.83
C PHE A 304 4.64 11.43 -9.14
N ARG A 305 4.50 12.39 -10.07
CA ARG A 305 5.24 12.42 -11.34
C ARG A 305 6.57 13.15 -11.30
N SER A 306 6.94 13.73 -10.16
CA SER A 306 8.23 14.39 -10.00
C SER A 306 9.40 13.41 -9.89
N ALA A 307 9.12 12.12 -9.69
CA ALA A 307 10.11 11.06 -9.51
C ALA A 307 11.14 10.99 -10.66
N THR A 308 12.44 10.97 -10.33
CA THR A 308 13.51 10.62 -11.28
C THR A 308 13.41 9.15 -11.69
N LEU A 309 13.29 8.23 -10.72
CA LEU A 309 12.93 6.83 -10.99
C LEU A 309 11.56 6.52 -10.36
N ALA A 310 10.64 6.03 -11.19
CA ALA A 310 9.31 5.57 -10.77
C ALA A 310 9.17 4.06 -10.96
N VAL A 311 8.93 3.32 -9.87
CA VAL A 311 8.80 1.86 -9.89
C VAL A 311 7.38 1.41 -9.59
N SER A 312 6.72 0.84 -10.59
CA SER A 312 5.38 0.24 -10.50
C SER A 312 5.36 -1.27 -10.81
N GLY A 313 6.47 -1.85 -11.30
CA GLY A 313 6.61 -3.27 -11.60
C GLY A 313 7.03 -4.12 -10.39
N ASP A 314 6.24 -5.13 -10.06
CA ASP A 314 6.48 -6.03 -8.92
C ASP A 314 7.81 -6.80 -9.05
N GLY A 315 8.45 -7.06 -7.90
CA GLY A 315 9.71 -7.82 -7.85
C GLY A 315 10.94 -7.03 -8.33
N PHE A 316 10.84 -5.70 -8.44
CA PHE A 316 11.94 -4.84 -8.83
C PHE A 316 13.07 -4.87 -7.80
N LEU A 317 14.32 -4.99 -8.29
CA LEU A 317 15.51 -4.92 -7.46
C LEU A 317 16.46 -3.85 -8.00
N ALA A 318 17.14 -3.13 -7.11
CA ALA A 318 18.26 -2.27 -7.48
C ALA A 318 19.46 -2.49 -6.56
N ARG A 319 20.66 -2.41 -7.14
CA ARG A 319 21.90 -2.54 -6.39
C ARG A 319 23.01 -1.67 -6.96
N ASP A 320 23.83 -1.12 -6.06
CA ASP A 320 25.07 -0.40 -6.40
C ASP A 320 24.82 0.78 -7.39
N ILE A 321 23.75 1.55 -7.19
CA ILE A 321 23.32 2.65 -8.07
C ILE A 321 22.70 3.81 -7.27
N ALA A 322 22.83 5.05 -7.74
CA ALA A 322 22.20 6.22 -7.15
C ALA A 322 21.03 6.77 -7.97
N PHE A 323 20.05 7.32 -7.26
CA PHE A 323 18.90 8.05 -7.81
C PHE A 323 18.90 9.46 -7.24
N GLU A 324 18.91 10.47 -8.11
CA GLU A 324 19.01 11.87 -7.72
C GLU A 324 17.86 12.69 -8.31
N ASN A 325 17.29 13.56 -7.48
CA ASN A 325 16.54 14.72 -7.95
C ASN A 325 17.30 16.01 -7.63
N LYS A 326 17.85 16.65 -8.67
CA LYS A 326 18.67 17.85 -8.58
C LYS A 326 17.89 19.17 -8.63
N ALA A 327 16.56 19.14 -8.46
CA ALA A 327 15.73 20.36 -8.50
C ALA A 327 16.12 21.41 -7.45
N GLY A 328 16.57 20.97 -6.27
CA GLY A 328 16.96 21.83 -5.15
C GLY A 328 15.78 22.21 -4.23
N PRO A 329 16.06 22.76 -3.04
CA PRO A 329 15.04 22.98 -2.01
C PRO A 329 14.05 24.11 -2.35
N GLU A 330 14.46 25.06 -3.20
CA GLU A 330 13.60 26.15 -3.72
C GLU A 330 12.48 25.65 -4.65
N LYS A 331 12.55 24.39 -5.06
CA LYS A 331 11.57 23.76 -5.95
C LYS A 331 10.53 22.93 -5.20
N HIS A 332 10.58 22.97 -3.86
CA HIS A 332 9.72 22.21 -2.95
C HIS A 332 9.79 20.70 -3.24
N GLN A 333 8.65 19.99 -3.22
CA GLN A 333 8.60 18.54 -3.41
C GLN A 333 9.20 18.12 -4.75
N ALA A 334 10.23 17.27 -4.70
CA ALA A 334 10.97 16.78 -5.86
C ALA A 334 11.52 15.37 -5.58
N VAL A 335 10.82 14.36 -6.08
CA VAL A 335 11.09 12.96 -5.73
C VAL A 335 12.28 12.41 -6.51
N ALA A 336 13.22 11.75 -5.85
CA ALA A 336 14.31 11.01 -6.49
C ALA A 336 13.86 9.59 -6.86
N LEU A 337 13.21 8.90 -5.92
CA LEU A 337 12.71 7.54 -6.10
C LEU A 337 11.27 7.42 -5.59
N ARG A 338 10.36 6.93 -6.44
CA ARG A 338 9.02 6.50 -6.06
C ARG A 338 8.86 5.00 -6.26
N VAL A 339 8.27 4.32 -5.28
CA VAL A 339 7.98 2.87 -5.36
C VAL A 339 6.54 2.58 -4.95
N ASN A 340 5.75 2.04 -5.87
CA ASN A 340 4.40 1.52 -5.66
C ASN A 340 4.26 0.13 -6.29
N ALA A 341 5.22 -0.74 -5.96
CA ALA A 341 5.33 -2.12 -6.42
C ALA A 341 5.64 -3.02 -5.24
N ASP A 342 5.16 -4.26 -5.29
CA ASP A 342 5.33 -5.22 -4.21
C ASP A 342 6.63 -6.02 -4.34
N PHE A 343 7.14 -6.48 -3.19
CA PHE A 343 8.38 -7.26 -3.10
C PHE A 343 9.59 -6.59 -3.76
N THR A 344 9.77 -5.30 -3.50
CA THR A 344 10.89 -4.53 -4.04
C THR A 344 12.01 -4.41 -3.02
N ALA A 345 13.27 -4.52 -3.48
CA ALA A 345 14.43 -4.37 -2.60
C ALA A 345 15.56 -3.55 -3.22
N PHE A 346 16.23 -2.79 -2.37
CA PHE A 346 17.34 -1.90 -2.74
C PHE A 346 18.55 -2.22 -1.87
N TYR A 347 19.70 -2.47 -2.47
CA TYR A 347 20.92 -2.83 -1.75
C TYR A 347 22.11 -1.96 -2.15
N ARG A 348 22.68 -1.24 -1.18
CA ARG A 348 23.77 -0.28 -1.43
C ARG A 348 23.44 0.73 -2.52
N CYS A 349 22.21 1.25 -2.49
CA CYS A 349 21.80 2.35 -3.34
C CYS A 349 22.00 3.69 -2.61
N ALA A 350 21.91 4.79 -3.36
CA ALA A 350 21.80 6.12 -2.77
C ALA A 350 20.60 6.87 -3.34
N MET A 351 19.93 7.65 -2.49
CA MET A 351 18.82 8.52 -2.87
C MET A 351 19.18 9.94 -2.45
N TYR A 352 19.31 10.82 -3.43
CA TYR A 352 19.71 12.22 -3.24
C TYR A 352 18.57 13.16 -3.61
N GLY A 353 18.18 14.00 -2.66
CA GLY A 353 17.23 15.07 -2.90
C GLY A 353 17.23 16.10 -1.78
N TYR A 354 16.12 16.82 -1.70
CA TYR A 354 15.82 17.76 -0.61
C TYR A 354 14.46 17.40 -0.02
N GLN A 355 13.39 18.08 -0.41
CA GLN A 355 12.05 17.77 0.05
C GLN A 355 11.48 16.59 -0.74
N ASP A 356 10.86 15.63 -0.04
CA ASP A 356 10.18 14.46 -0.63
C ASP A 356 11.11 13.52 -1.42
N THR A 357 12.33 13.25 -0.92
CA THR A 357 13.36 12.49 -1.67
C THR A 357 12.95 11.05 -2.02
N LEU A 358 12.52 10.27 -1.01
CA LEU A 358 12.15 8.86 -1.14
C LEU A 358 10.66 8.68 -0.87
N TYR A 359 9.91 8.37 -1.92
CA TYR A 359 8.48 8.13 -1.85
C TYR A 359 8.18 6.62 -1.80
N VAL A 360 8.14 6.08 -0.58
CA VAL A 360 7.72 4.71 -0.26
C VAL A 360 6.19 4.62 -0.35
N HIS A 361 5.65 4.76 -1.57
CA HIS A 361 4.24 4.99 -1.82
C HIS A 361 3.37 3.85 -1.26
N SER A 362 3.52 2.61 -1.74
CA SER A 362 2.66 1.48 -1.32
C SER A 362 3.34 0.11 -1.43
N PHE A 363 2.66 -0.94 -0.95
CA PHE A 363 3.10 -2.34 -0.91
C PHE A 363 4.33 -2.60 0.00
N ARG A 364 4.93 -3.80 -0.09
CA ARG A 364 6.07 -4.20 0.75
C ARG A 364 7.39 -3.85 0.08
N GLN A 365 8.27 -3.21 0.85
CA GLN A 365 9.56 -2.71 0.34
C GLN A 365 10.68 -2.93 1.36
N PHE A 366 11.90 -3.12 0.88
CA PHE A 366 13.09 -3.30 1.71
C PHE A 366 14.29 -2.48 1.21
N TYR A 367 14.97 -1.79 2.12
CA TYR A 367 16.17 -1.00 1.79
C TYR A 367 17.30 -1.42 2.73
N ARG A 368 18.44 -1.86 2.19
CA ARG A 368 19.60 -2.31 2.96
C ARG A 368 20.86 -1.56 2.58
N GLU A 369 21.58 -1.05 3.57
CA GLU A 369 22.87 -0.36 3.36
C GLU A 369 22.77 0.83 2.38
N CYS A 370 21.59 1.46 2.32
CA CYS A 370 21.34 2.60 1.46
C CYS A 370 21.72 3.92 2.14
N ASN A 371 22.09 4.92 1.34
CA ASN A 371 22.24 6.30 1.81
C ASN A 371 21.05 7.13 1.35
N ILE A 372 20.36 7.82 2.25
CA ILE A 372 19.17 8.61 1.92
C ILE A 372 19.36 10.03 2.45
N TYR A 373 19.37 11.00 1.54
CA TYR A 373 19.62 12.40 1.87
C TYR A 373 18.39 13.28 1.61
N GLY A 374 18.04 14.16 2.54
CA GLY A 374 16.97 15.13 2.30
C GLY A 374 16.77 16.15 3.41
N THR A 375 15.66 16.90 3.35
CA THR A 375 15.34 17.99 4.28
C THR A 375 13.98 17.78 4.93
N ILE A 376 12.90 18.08 4.20
CA ILE A 376 11.52 17.96 4.66
C ILE A 376 10.90 16.69 4.07
N ASP A 377 10.28 15.89 4.93
CA ASP A 377 9.48 14.70 4.60
C ASP A 377 10.21 13.74 3.65
N PHE A 378 11.54 13.62 3.80
CA PHE A 378 12.34 13.03 2.75
C PHE A 378 12.26 11.50 2.67
N ILE A 379 11.58 10.85 3.62
CA ILE A 379 11.08 9.47 3.53
C ILE A 379 9.58 9.49 3.83
N PHE A 380 8.73 9.33 2.83
CA PHE A 380 7.28 9.53 2.99
C PHE A 380 6.45 8.55 2.17
N GLY A 381 5.18 8.41 2.54
CA GLY A 381 4.25 7.49 1.89
C GLY A 381 3.59 6.50 2.86
N ASN A 382 3.02 5.43 2.29
CA ASN A 382 2.18 4.47 3.00
C ASN A 382 2.49 3.02 2.62
N ALA A 383 3.73 2.72 2.26
CA ALA A 383 4.22 1.35 2.14
C ALA A 383 4.27 0.64 3.50
N ALA A 384 4.38 -0.69 3.48
CA ALA A 384 4.97 -1.46 4.58
C ALA A 384 6.46 -1.60 4.25
N VAL A 385 7.31 -0.78 4.88
CA VAL A 385 8.72 -0.69 4.51
C VAL A 385 9.63 -0.88 5.72
N VAL A 386 10.72 -1.64 5.51
CA VAL A 386 11.85 -1.71 6.44
C VAL A 386 13.09 -1.13 5.77
N LEU A 387 13.71 -0.16 6.44
CA LEU A 387 15.03 0.36 6.13
C LEU A 387 16.01 -0.21 7.16
N GLN A 388 17.01 -0.95 6.72
CA GLN A 388 17.92 -1.68 7.59
C GLN A 388 19.37 -1.34 7.29
N ALA A 389 20.18 -1.03 8.31
CA ALA A 389 21.59 -0.66 8.13
C ALA A 389 21.82 0.52 7.18
N CYS A 390 20.84 1.42 7.05
CA CYS A 390 20.93 2.60 6.18
C CYS A 390 21.59 3.79 6.90
N SER A 391 22.19 4.68 6.11
CA SER A 391 22.56 6.02 6.55
C SER A 391 21.48 7.01 6.11
N ILE A 392 20.77 7.59 7.08
CA ILE A 392 19.68 8.55 6.86
C ILE A 392 20.23 9.92 7.23
N VAL A 393 20.45 10.77 6.24
CA VAL A 393 21.25 12.00 6.38
C VAL A 393 20.40 13.24 6.11
N SER A 394 20.10 13.99 7.17
CA SER A 394 19.44 15.30 7.04
C SER A 394 20.41 16.34 6.49
N ARG A 395 19.95 17.13 5.52
CA ARG A 395 20.70 18.23 4.89
C ARG A 395 20.26 19.58 5.45
N MET A 396 21.07 20.60 5.27
CA MET A 396 20.67 21.98 5.58
C MET A 396 19.46 22.39 4.72
N PRO A 397 18.32 22.80 5.33
CA PRO A 397 17.16 23.28 4.60
C PRO A 397 17.31 24.77 4.27
N LEU A 398 16.29 25.39 3.67
CA LEU A 398 16.28 26.83 3.44
C LEU A 398 16.19 27.62 4.77
N PRO A 399 16.63 28.89 4.80
CA PRO A 399 16.47 29.74 5.98
C PRO A 399 15.02 29.76 6.49
N GLY A 400 14.84 29.56 7.80
CA GLY A 400 13.53 29.54 8.45
C GLY A 400 12.77 28.22 8.33
N GLN A 401 13.30 27.23 7.61
CA GLN A 401 12.75 25.86 7.59
C GLN A 401 13.39 24.98 8.68
N PHE A 402 12.87 23.76 8.77
CA PHE A 402 13.36 22.68 9.63
C PHE A 402 13.57 21.42 8.79
N THR A 403 14.18 20.39 9.36
CA THR A 403 14.22 19.06 8.72
C THR A 403 13.31 18.08 9.43
N VAL A 404 12.74 17.16 8.67
CA VAL A 404 11.93 16.07 9.22
C VAL A 404 12.10 14.85 8.35
N ILE A 405 12.46 13.73 8.98
CA ILE A 405 12.87 12.52 8.25
C ILE A 405 11.65 11.84 7.64
N THR A 406 10.65 11.49 8.47
CA THR A 406 9.50 10.71 7.99
C THR A 406 8.19 11.49 7.96
N ALA A 407 7.40 11.29 6.90
CA ALA A 407 6.00 11.70 6.83
C ALA A 407 5.13 10.53 6.37
N GLN A 408 4.74 9.67 7.33
CA GLN A 408 4.00 8.45 7.02
C GLN A 408 2.49 8.75 6.91
N SER A 409 1.84 8.21 5.88
CA SER A 409 0.45 8.56 5.52
C SER A 409 -0.55 7.40 5.61
N ARG A 410 -0.48 6.62 6.68
CA ARG A 410 -1.55 5.68 7.00
C ARG A 410 -2.82 6.44 7.41
N ASP A 411 -3.91 6.16 6.71
CA ASP A 411 -5.19 6.89 6.82
C ASP A 411 -6.24 6.09 7.60
N SER A 412 -6.04 4.78 7.74
CA SER A 412 -6.94 3.85 8.44
C SER A 412 -6.20 2.89 9.36
N PRO A 413 -6.78 2.53 10.54
CA PRO A 413 -6.19 1.54 11.45
C PRO A 413 -6.23 0.11 10.92
N ASP A 414 -6.94 -0.12 9.81
CA ASP A 414 -6.99 -1.42 9.15
C ASP A 414 -5.89 -1.60 8.11
N GLU A 415 -5.19 -0.55 7.71
CA GLU A 415 -4.01 -0.67 6.85
C GLU A 415 -2.83 -1.26 7.62
N ASP A 416 -2.15 -2.22 7.00
CA ASP A 416 -0.97 -2.93 7.51
C ASP A 416 0.35 -2.26 7.08
N THR A 417 0.35 -0.93 7.02
CA THR A 417 1.43 -0.10 6.46
C THR A 417 2.17 0.70 7.53
N GLY A 418 3.36 1.20 7.23
CA GLY A 418 4.20 1.94 8.16
C GLY A 418 5.67 1.94 7.74
N ILE A 419 6.46 2.79 8.38
CA ILE A 419 7.90 2.92 8.14
C ILE A 419 8.65 2.35 9.36
N SER A 420 9.46 1.31 9.15
CA SER A 420 10.35 0.75 10.16
C SER A 420 11.81 1.09 9.82
N ILE A 421 12.48 1.83 10.70
CA ILE A 421 13.89 2.21 10.57
C ILE A 421 14.67 1.40 11.59
N GLN A 422 15.41 0.41 11.12
CA GLN A 422 16.06 -0.59 11.96
C GLN A 422 17.58 -0.56 11.79
N ASN A 423 18.32 -0.54 12.89
CA ASN A 423 19.79 -0.57 12.88
C ASN A 423 20.39 0.48 11.90
N CYS A 424 19.77 1.66 11.82
CA CYS A 424 20.19 2.73 10.92
C CYS A 424 21.03 3.77 11.65
N SER A 425 21.77 4.59 10.90
CA SER A 425 22.46 5.77 11.40
C SER A 425 21.71 7.03 10.99
N ILE A 426 21.18 7.77 11.96
CA ILE A 426 20.50 9.05 11.77
C ILE A 426 21.50 10.18 11.94
N LEU A 427 21.87 10.80 10.83
CA LEU A 427 22.99 11.72 10.71
C LEU A 427 22.56 13.06 10.12
N ALA A 428 23.43 14.05 10.24
CA ALA A 428 23.30 15.34 9.59
C ALA A 428 24.52 15.62 8.70
N THR A 429 24.33 16.39 7.62
CA THR A 429 25.44 17.00 6.91
C THR A 429 26.18 17.98 7.83
N THR A 430 27.47 18.22 7.56
CA THR A 430 28.34 19.04 8.44
C THR A 430 27.80 20.46 8.67
N ASP A 431 27.21 21.06 7.64
CA ASP A 431 26.58 22.38 7.70
C ASP A 431 25.33 22.39 8.58
N LEU A 432 24.44 21.40 8.47
CA LEU A 432 23.29 21.25 9.36
C LEU A 432 23.72 20.99 10.81
N TYR A 433 24.69 20.08 11.02
CA TYR A 433 25.20 19.75 12.34
C TYR A 433 25.73 21.00 13.07
N SER A 434 26.51 21.82 12.35
CA SER A 434 27.07 23.08 12.87
C SER A 434 26.02 24.14 13.18
N ASN A 435 24.81 24.02 12.62
CA ASN A 435 23.69 24.96 12.79
C ASN A 435 22.50 24.36 13.57
N SER A 436 22.67 23.18 14.17
CA SER A 436 21.62 22.43 14.88
C SER A 436 20.98 23.17 16.06
N ALA A 437 21.67 24.17 16.62
CA ALA A 437 21.09 25.06 17.64
C ALA A 437 19.97 25.98 17.07
N SER A 438 20.03 26.29 15.77
CA SER A 438 19.13 27.22 15.08
C SER A 438 18.14 26.54 14.14
N VAL A 439 18.50 25.38 13.59
CA VAL A 439 17.65 24.58 12.69
C VAL A 439 17.15 23.37 13.44
N LYS A 440 15.83 23.27 13.57
CA LYS A 440 15.20 22.11 14.21
C LYS A 440 15.17 20.91 13.27
N SER A 441 15.35 19.73 13.83
CA SER A 441 15.32 18.46 13.10
C SER A 441 14.50 17.42 13.86
N TYR A 442 13.61 16.71 13.16
CA TYR A 442 12.68 15.76 13.76
C TYR A 442 12.73 14.39 13.07
N LEU A 443 12.44 13.34 13.84
CA LEU A 443 12.29 11.96 13.38
C LEU A 443 11.08 11.80 12.44
N GLY A 444 10.00 12.54 12.69
CA GLY A 444 8.83 12.48 11.80
C GLY A 444 7.67 13.39 12.18
N ARG A 445 6.67 13.45 11.30
CA ARG A 445 5.39 14.14 11.50
C ARG A 445 4.22 13.44 10.79
N PRO A 446 3.01 13.44 11.37
CA PRO A 446 1.94 12.55 10.93
C PRO A 446 1.19 13.11 9.71
N TRP A 447 1.60 12.74 8.50
CA TRP A 447 0.93 13.21 7.28
C TRP A 447 -0.57 12.83 7.25
N ARG A 448 -0.94 11.71 7.89
CA ARG A 448 -2.34 11.30 8.06
C ARG A 448 -2.60 10.78 9.47
N ALA A 449 -3.89 10.70 9.84
CA ALA A 449 -4.33 10.49 11.21
C ALA A 449 -3.74 9.25 11.89
N TYR A 450 -3.57 8.14 11.16
CA TYR A 450 -3.08 6.88 11.72
C TYR A 450 -1.59 6.65 11.44
N SER A 451 -0.83 7.73 11.21
CA SER A 451 0.60 7.69 10.87
C SER A 451 1.37 6.70 11.73
N ARG A 452 2.24 5.88 11.13
CA ARG A 452 2.96 4.82 11.84
C ARG A 452 4.41 4.73 11.41
N THR A 453 5.30 5.12 12.32
CA THR A 453 6.76 5.09 12.12
C THR A 453 7.43 4.55 13.38
N VAL A 454 8.44 3.69 13.22
CA VAL A 454 9.26 3.22 14.34
C VAL A 454 10.76 3.34 14.05
N TYR A 455 11.54 3.65 15.08
CA TYR A 455 13.00 3.64 15.07
C TYR A 455 13.48 2.59 16.06
N LEU A 456 14.16 1.56 15.56
CA LEU A 456 14.58 0.37 16.29
C LEU A 456 16.12 0.27 16.22
N GLU A 457 16.77 0.13 17.36
CA GLU A 457 18.21 -0.17 17.49
C GLU A 457 19.11 0.74 16.64
N SER A 458 18.67 1.99 16.45
CA SER A 458 19.32 2.92 15.55
C SER A 458 20.18 3.92 16.31
N TYR A 459 21.28 4.33 15.68
CA TYR A 459 22.08 5.45 16.17
C TYR A 459 21.37 6.76 15.83
N ILE A 460 21.11 7.58 16.84
CA ILE A 460 20.50 8.92 16.69
C ILE A 460 21.49 9.97 17.20
N ASP A 461 21.96 10.84 16.31
CA ASP A 461 22.88 11.92 16.64
C ASP A 461 22.15 13.14 17.27
N VAL A 462 22.89 14.01 17.95
CA VAL A 462 22.38 15.08 18.84
C VAL A 462 21.60 16.18 18.12
N PHE A 463 21.69 16.28 16.78
CA PHE A 463 21.00 17.33 16.02
C PHE A 463 19.47 17.16 16.02
N ILE A 464 18.97 15.96 16.33
CA ILE A 464 17.53 15.71 16.50
C ILE A 464 17.03 16.45 17.74
N ASP A 465 15.99 17.24 17.58
CA ASP A 465 15.37 17.99 18.67
C ASP A 465 14.91 17.02 19.78
N PRO A 466 15.10 17.37 21.08
CA PRO A 466 14.69 16.49 22.18
C PRO A 466 13.23 16.06 22.16
N MET A 467 12.33 16.86 21.58
CA MET A 467 10.92 16.48 21.36
C MET A 467 10.79 15.24 20.45
N GLY A 468 11.76 15.00 19.58
CA GLY A 468 11.87 13.88 18.65
C GLY A 468 10.93 14.01 17.44
N TRP A 469 9.66 14.35 17.69
CA TRP A 469 8.59 14.34 16.71
C TRP A 469 7.92 15.71 16.64
N THR A 470 7.38 16.07 15.47
CA THR A 470 6.63 17.34 15.30
C THR A 470 5.24 17.11 14.71
N LYS A 471 4.32 18.02 15.02
CA LYS A 471 2.93 17.94 14.57
C LYS A 471 2.84 18.25 13.07
N TRP A 472 1.83 17.70 12.40
CA TRP A 472 1.53 18.05 11.01
C TRP A 472 0.92 19.45 10.90
N SER A 473 -0.05 19.73 11.77
CA SER A 473 -0.80 20.99 11.86
C SER A 473 -1.09 21.34 13.32
N ASP A 474 -1.44 22.61 13.57
CA ASP A 474 -1.73 23.13 14.91
C ASP A 474 -3.00 22.55 15.56
N ASP A 475 -3.89 21.94 14.76
CA ASP A 475 -5.15 21.35 15.21
C ASP A 475 -5.00 20.01 15.97
N GLY A 476 -3.78 19.47 16.03
CA GLY A 476 -3.50 18.23 16.75
C GLY A 476 -4.06 16.97 16.09
N GLN A 477 -4.41 17.03 14.79
CA GLN A 477 -4.90 15.87 14.06
C GLN A 477 -3.92 14.69 14.15
N GLY A 478 -4.44 13.52 14.52
CA GLY A 478 -3.70 12.26 14.52
C GLY A 478 -2.84 11.99 15.75
N LEU A 479 -2.62 12.96 16.66
CA LEU A 479 -1.69 12.80 17.79
C LEU A 479 -2.08 11.69 18.78
N ASP A 480 -3.35 11.34 18.81
CA ASP A 480 -3.99 10.33 19.65
C ASP A 480 -4.26 9.01 18.93
N THR A 481 -4.06 8.94 17.61
CA THR A 481 -4.30 7.74 16.78
C THR A 481 -3.09 7.24 16.00
N LEU A 482 -2.06 8.07 15.86
CA LEU A 482 -0.76 7.68 15.32
C LEU A 482 -0.07 6.64 16.20
N TYR A 483 0.96 5.99 15.67
CA TYR A 483 1.84 5.09 16.40
C TYR A 483 3.30 5.42 16.07
N TYR A 484 3.92 6.22 16.93
CA TYR A 484 5.34 6.60 16.83
C TYR A 484 6.15 5.90 17.91
N GLY A 485 7.03 5.01 17.48
CA GLY A 485 7.73 4.09 18.36
C GLY A 485 9.24 4.27 18.36
N GLU A 486 9.86 4.20 19.53
CA GLU A 486 11.31 4.12 19.70
C GLU A 486 11.66 2.87 20.52
N TYR A 487 12.64 2.08 20.07
CA TYR A 487 13.11 0.88 20.75
C TYR A 487 14.64 0.79 20.71
N ALA A 488 15.28 0.69 21.87
CA ALA A 488 16.71 0.42 22.01
C ALA A 488 17.65 1.29 21.13
N ASN A 489 17.23 2.53 20.81
CA ASN A 489 18.05 3.49 20.09
C ASN A 489 19.20 3.99 20.98
N TYR A 490 20.33 4.29 20.37
CA TYR A 490 21.54 4.76 21.06
C TYR A 490 22.12 6.00 20.38
N GLY A 491 23.11 6.63 21.00
CA GLY A 491 23.67 7.91 20.53
C GLY A 491 23.12 9.10 21.32
N SER A 492 23.69 10.28 21.07
CA SER A 492 23.42 11.48 21.87
C SER A 492 22.02 12.09 21.65
N GLY A 493 21.36 11.79 20.54
CA GLY A 493 19.98 12.22 20.25
C GLY A 493 18.90 11.21 20.64
N SER A 494 19.28 10.04 21.19
CA SER A 494 18.32 8.96 21.49
C SER A 494 17.62 9.08 22.85
N GLY A 495 17.97 10.08 23.67
CA GLY A 495 17.34 10.29 24.98
C GLY A 495 15.84 10.59 24.87
N THR A 496 15.02 9.89 25.65
CA THR A 496 13.54 9.94 25.54
C THR A 496 12.85 10.81 26.58
N ASP A 497 13.57 11.34 27.58
CA ASP A 497 12.99 12.04 28.74
C ASP A 497 12.21 13.32 28.38
N ASN A 498 12.55 13.94 27.24
CA ASN A 498 11.95 15.19 26.76
C ASN A 498 11.13 15.03 25.48
N ARG A 499 10.78 13.78 25.12
CA ARG A 499 9.93 13.50 23.95
C ARG A 499 8.53 14.08 24.15
N VAL A 500 7.83 14.25 23.04
CA VAL A 500 6.41 14.66 23.02
C VAL A 500 5.55 13.79 23.94
N THR A 501 4.50 14.38 24.53
CA THR A 501 3.57 13.70 25.45
C THR A 501 2.30 13.20 24.75
N TRP A 502 2.37 12.90 23.46
CA TRP A 502 1.21 12.48 22.67
C TRP A 502 0.79 11.06 23.03
N LEU A 503 -0.51 10.77 22.98
CA LEU A 503 -1.02 9.43 23.27
C LEU A 503 -0.52 8.38 22.27
N GLY A 504 -0.28 8.77 21.01
CA GLY A 504 0.29 7.90 19.98
C GLY A 504 1.81 7.73 20.02
N TYR A 505 2.53 8.40 20.93
CA TYR A 505 3.96 8.17 21.12
C TYR A 505 4.20 7.03 22.10
N HIS A 506 5.12 6.13 21.76
CA HIS A 506 5.39 4.90 22.50
C HIS A 506 6.89 4.64 22.65
N LEU A 507 7.36 4.56 23.89
CA LEU A 507 8.60 3.83 24.19
C LEU A 507 8.26 2.33 24.16
N MET A 508 8.80 1.62 23.18
CA MET A 508 8.37 0.26 22.87
C MET A 508 9.07 -0.78 23.76
N ASP A 509 8.40 -1.91 23.98
CA ASP A 509 9.05 -3.12 24.47
C ASP A 509 9.50 -4.02 23.30
N TYR A 510 10.25 -5.08 23.61
CA TYR A 510 10.75 -6.03 22.61
C TYR A 510 9.60 -6.63 21.78
N SER A 511 8.48 -6.99 22.44
CA SER A 511 7.37 -7.67 21.76
C SER A 511 6.68 -6.78 20.73
N SER A 512 6.51 -5.50 21.07
CA SER A 512 5.95 -4.47 20.19
C SER A 512 6.91 -4.19 19.04
N ALA A 513 8.21 -4.06 19.35
CA ALA A 513 9.26 -3.79 18.38
C ALA A 513 9.44 -4.92 17.37
N TYR A 514 9.38 -6.18 17.81
CA TYR A 514 9.56 -7.36 16.95
C TYR A 514 8.53 -7.44 15.82
N ASN A 515 7.32 -6.90 16.02
CA ASN A 515 6.28 -6.83 14.99
C ASN A 515 6.64 -5.92 13.80
N PHE A 516 7.66 -5.07 13.98
CA PHE A 516 8.19 -4.18 12.94
C PHE A 516 9.52 -4.68 12.35
N SER A 517 9.93 -5.92 12.70
CA SER A 517 11.07 -6.61 12.09
C SER A 517 10.79 -7.03 10.65
N VAL A 518 11.84 -7.40 9.92
CA VAL A 518 11.74 -7.87 8.53
C VAL A 518 10.82 -9.09 8.40
N SER A 519 10.93 -10.04 9.33
CA SER A 519 10.19 -11.30 9.32
C SER A 519 8.68 -11.14 9.54
N GLU A 520 8.27 -10.22 10.43
CA GLU A 520 6.86 -10.03 10.78
C GLU A 520 6.18 -8.94 9.94
N PHE A 521 6.87 -7.82 9.70
CA PHE A 521 6.24 -6.63 9.12
C PHE A 521 6.10 -6.71 7.60
N ILE A 522 7.13 -7.24 6.93
CA ILE A 522 7.18 -7.35 5.46
C ILE A 522 7.34 -8.80 4.98
N ILE A 523 7.11 -9.77 5.88
CA ILE A 523 7.22 -11.21 5.62
C ILE A 523 8.52 -11.59 4.89
N GLY A 524 9.64 -10.99 5.30
CA GLY A 524 10.91 -11.03 4.56
C GLY A 524 11.38 -12.43 4.18
N ASP A 525 11.23 -13.40 5.08
CA ASP A 525 11.57 -14.82 4.86
C ASP A 525 10.92 -15.42 3.62
N ALA A 526 9.73 -14.93 3.25
CA ALA A 526 8.98 -15.43 2.12
C ALA A 526 9.57 -14.97 0.78
N TRP A 527 10.39 -13.92 0.71
CA TRP A 527 10.81 -13.36 -0.59
C TRP A 527 12.26 -12.85 -0.62
N LEU A 528 12.77 -12.25 0.46
CA LEU A 528 14.12 -11.65 0.50
C LEU A 528 15.22 -12.67 0.26
N GLY A 529 15.09 -13.92 0.74
CA GLY A 529 16.09 -14.97 0.51
C GLY A 529 16.38 -15.25 -0.97
N SER A 530 15.44 -14.96 -1.88
CA SER A 530 15.67 -15.11 -3.32
C SER A 530 16.38 -13.90 -3.95
N THR A 531 16.36 -12.73 -3.30
CA THR A 531 17.00 -11.51 -3.83
C THR A 531 18.52 -11.61 -3.84
N SER A 532 19.09 -12.47 -2.98
CA SER A 532 20.51 -12.55 -2.66
C SER A 532 21.06 -11.29 -1.97
N PHE A 533 20.20 -10.39 -1.50
CA PHE A 533 20.59 -9.27 -0.65
C PHE A 533 20.63 -9.72 0.82
N PRO A 534 21.57 -9.19 1.61
CA PRO A 534 21.61 -9.49 3.04
C PRO A 534 20.44 -8.82 3.76
N TYR A 535 19.92 -9.48 4.78
CA TYR A 535 18.90 -8.94 5.67
C TYR A 535 18.97 -9.66 7.03
N ASP A 536 18.60 -8.95 8.09
CA ASP A 536 18.43 -9.51 9.43
C ASP A 536 16.93 -9.68 9.71
N ASP A 537 16.50 -10.91 10.05
CA ASP A 537 15.07 -11.30 10.12
C ASP A 537 14.31 -10.63 11.29
N GLY A 538 14.99 -10.49 12.43
CA GLY A 538 14.44 -10.00 13.69
C GLY A 538 15.00 -8.64 14.08
N ILE A 539 14.76 -8.24 15.33
CA ILE A 539 15.49 -7.17 16.03
C ILE A 539 16.51 -7.80 16.96
#